data_AF-A0A9E0XDR3-F1
#
_entry.id   AF-A0A9E0XDR3-F1
#
_cell.length_a   1.000
_cell.length_b   1.000
_cell.length_c   1.000
_cell.angle_alpha   90.00
_cell.angle_beta   90.00
_cell.angle_gamma   90.00
#
_symmetry.space_group_name_H-M   'P 1'
#
loop_
_entity.id
_entity.type
_entity.pdbx_description
1 polymer ?
#
loop_
_entity_poly.entity_id
_entity_poly.type
_entity_poly.pdbx_seq_one_letter_code
_entity_poly.pdbx_strand_id
1 'polypeptide(L)'
;MKLTKTNLMSRWLVALLAGLTLLGTLRAAEMPKLIAIMQVGSYRFALFHTNDEVGYAWKRQGEKIAGYRVGPIVGAHTSLITEAGEQTELTVPPIRPVGDPEIERRNWVNSEENPMVWNPVRAPRIIERALKFLGSDEQDKFFRWYENYGWKAAFAIGGDGAWSIAYENVYGEYRMKLMEKRMAAFRQALTPEQRKMYEEITTPLPFDKYQAKREQLMKTRTRFEASLSPELMKTYRSFSRAEALEVSS
;
A
#
# COMPACT_ATOMS: atom_id res chain seq x y z
N MET A 1 -33.80 -15.00 -58.55
CA MET A 1 -32.97 -15.02 -57.32
C MET A 1 -33.07 -13.67 -56.63
N LYS A 2 -33.85 -13.56 -55.54
CA LYS A 2 -33.93 -12.35 -54.72
C LYS A 2 -33.01 -12.55 -53.50
N LEU A 3 -31.86 -11.90 -53.49
CA LEU A 3 -31.00 -11.81 -52.30
C LEU A 3 -31.66 -10.87 -51.29
N THR A 4 -32.00 -11.41 -50.14
CA THR A 4 -32.67 -10.74 -49.03
C THR A 4 -31.72 -9.76 -48.34
N LYS A 5 -32.06 -8.47 -48.35
CA LYS A 5 -31.31 -7.35 -47.73
C LYS A 5 -31.19 -7.42 -46.20
N THR A 6 -31.77 -8.42 -45.55
CA THR A 6 -31.89 -8.52 -44.09
C THR A 6 -30.62 -8.97 -43.35
N ASN A 7 -29.59 -9.44 -44.06
CA ASN A 7 -28.36 -9.95 -43.42
C ASN A 7 -27.21 -8.93 -43.24
N LEU A 8 -27.32 -7.72 -43.82
CA LEU A 8 -26.22 -6.74 -43.70
C LEU A 8 -26.32 -5.91 -42.42
N MET A 9 -27.52 -5.52 -41.97
CA MET A 9 -27.67 -4.66 -40.79
C MET A 9 -27.33 -5.35 -39.46
N SER A 10 -27.53 -6.67 -39.34
CA SER A 10 -27.21 -7.40 -38.11
C SER A 10 -25.71 -7.49 -37.85
N ARG A 11 -24.88 -7.57 -38.90
CA ARG A 11 -23.41 -7.64 -38.77
C ARG A 11 -22.79 -6.31 -38.32
N TRP A 12 -23.32 -5.19 -38.78
CA TRP A 12 -22.87 -3.87 -38.33
C TRP A 12 -23.29 -3.59 -36.88
N LEU A 13 -24.48 -4.00 -36.46
CA LEU A 13 -24.93 -3.82 -35.08
C LEU A 13 -24.10 -4.66 -34.09
N VAL A 14 -23.75 -5.90 -34.46
CA VAL A 14 -22.89 -6.78 -33.64
C VAL A 14 -21.45 -6.26 -33.57
N ALA A 15 -20.90 -5.72 -34.66
CA ALA A 15 -19.58 -5.09 -34.64
C ALA A 15 -19.54 -3.80 -33.81
N LEU A 16 -20.61 -3.00 -33.84
CA LEU A 16 -20.72 -1.78 -33.05
C LEU A 16 -20.90 -2.07 -31.56
N LEU A 17 -21.70 -3.09 -31.21
CA LEU A 17 -21.85 -3.57 -29.83
C LEU A 17 -20.57 -4.22 -29.30
N ALA A 18 -19.85 -5.00 -30.12
CA ALA A 18 -18.55 -5.56 -29.76
C ALA A 18 -17.49 -4.47 -29.53
N GLY A 19 -17.48 -3.43 -30.37
CA GLY A 19 -16.64 -2.24 -30.21
C GLY A 19 -16.96 -1.45 -28.93
N LEU A 20 -18.24 -1.28 -28.60
CA LEU A 20 -18.68 -0.61 -27.37
C LEU A 20 -18.40 -1.43 -26.10
N THR A 21 -18.39 -2.76 -26.16
CA THR A 21 -17.95 -3.60 -25.03
C THR A 21 -16.43 -3.60 -24.82
N LEU A 22 -15.63 -3.36 -25.88
CA LEU A 22 -14.17 -3.21 -25.78
C LEU A 22 -13.74 -1.81 -25.27
N LEU A 23 -14.63 -0.82 -25.35
CA LEU A 23 -14.52 0.46 -24.63
C LEU A 23 -14.91 0.34 -23.15
N GLY A 24 -15.27 -0.86 -22.69
CA GLY A 24 -15.46 -1.21 -21.29
C GLY A 24 -14.15 -1.06 -20.51
N THR A 25 -13.96 0.12 -19.93
CA THR A 25 -13.06 0.40 -18.80
C THR A 25 -11.56 0.29 -19.07
N LEU A 26 -11.06 1.01 -20.09
CA LEU A 26 -9.75 1.66 -19.92
C LEU A 26 -9.92 2.76 -18.87
N ARG A 27 -10.02 2.36 -17.60
CA ARG A 27 -9.80 3.29 -16.49
C ARG A 27 -8.37 3.76 -16.69
N ALA A 28 -8.18 5.05 -17.00
CA ALA A 28 -6.85 5.63 -17.00
C ALA A 28 -6.23 5.30 -15.64
N ALA A 29 -5.21 4.44 -15.62
CA ALA A 29 -4.54 4.07 -14.39
C ALA A 29 -4.08 5.38 -13.74
N GLU A 30 -4.50 5.61 -12.50
CA GLU A 30 -4.07 6.82 -11.81
C GLU A 30 -2.54 6.81 -11.71
N MET A 31 -1.93 7.95 -12.04
CA MET A 31 -0.48 8.07 -12.02
C MET A 31 0.07 7.71 -10.62
N PRO A 32 1.08 6.83 -10.52
CA PRO A 32 1.73 6.53 -9.26
C PRO A 32 2.23 7.79 -8.56
N LYS A 33 1.93 7.92 -7.27
CA LYS A 33 2.39 9.05 -6.46
C LYS A 33 3.75 8.72 -5.88
N LEU A 34 4.75 9.57 -6.09
CA LEU A 34 6.04 9.45 -5.41
C LEU A 34 5.86 9.85 -3.94
N ILE A 35 6.28 8.95 -3.06
CA ILE A 35 6.13 9.10 -1.61
C ILE A 35 7.45 9.45 -0.95
N ALA A 36 8.51 8.73 -1.32
CA ALA A 36 9.83 8.91 -0.75
C ALA A 36 10.91 8.43 -1.71
N ILE A 37 12.14 8.88 -1.48
CA ILE A 37 13.34 8.31 -2.08
C ILE A 37 14.26 7.89 -0.95
N MET A 38 14.82 6.70 -1.08
CA MET A 38 15.84 6.17 -0.18
C MET A 38 17.12 5.94 -0.97
N GLN A 39 18.22 6.50 -0.46
CA GLN A 39 19.56 6.24 -0.96
C GLN A 39 20.39 5.60 0.15
N VAL A 40 20.99 4.45 -0.17
CA VAL A 40 21.86 3.69 0.72
C VAL A 40 23.05 3.20 -0.10
N GLY A 41 24.25 3.71 0.18
CA GLY A 41 25.42 3.53 -0.68
C GLY A 41 25.14 3.97 -2.12
N SER A 42 25.39 3.06 -3.07
CA SER A 42 25.09 3.26 -4.50
C SER A 42 23.66 2.92 -4.89
N TYR A 43 22.86 2.33 -4.00
CA TYR A 43 21.49 1.96 -4.30
C TYR A 43 20.55 3.15 -4.10
N ARG A 44 19.71 3.41 -5.11
CA ARG A 44 18.63 4.39 -5.06
C ARG A 44 17.31 3.73 -5.38
N PHE A 45 16.31 3.99 -4.53
CA PHE A 45 14.96 3.51 -4.72
C PHE A 45 13.96 4.64 -4.49
N ALA A 46 12.93 4.65 -5.32
CA ALA A 46 11.76 5.49 -5.16
C ALA A 46 10.61 4.63 -4.62
N LEU A 47 9.95 5.11 -3.57
CA LEU A 47 8.74 4.53 -3.02
C LEU A 47 7.55 5.19 -3.70
N PHE A 48 6.72 4.39 -4.34
CA PHE A 48 5.50 4.86 -4.99
C PHE A 48 4.27 4.31 -4.29
N HIS A 49 3.21 5.11 -4.26
CA HIS A 49 1.86 4.66 -3.92
C HIS A 49 1.03 4.48 -5.20
N THR A 50 0.39 3.32 -5.36
CA THR A 50 -0.54 3.03 -6.46
C THR A 50 -1.89 2.62 -5.89
N ASN A 51 -2.98 3.14 -6.47
CA ASN A 51 -4.33 2.79 -6.04
C ASN A 51 -4.71 1.36 -6.46
N ASP A 52 -4.03 0.82 -7.48
CA ASP A 52 -4.36 -0.46 -8.11
C ASP A 52 -3.59 -1.62 -7.44
N GLU A 53 -4.00 -2.01 -6.24
CA GLU A 53 -3.61 -3.26 -5.53
C GLU A 53 -2.30 -3.27 -4.72
N VAL A 54 -1.21 -2.66 -5.19
CA VAL A 54 0.10 -2.81 -4.51
C VAL A 54 0.22 -1.94 -3.24
N GLY A 55 -0.56 -0.86 -3.12
CA GLY A 55 -0.45 0.08 -2.01
C GLY A 55 0.86 0.85 -2.07
N TYR A 56 1.96 0.25 -1.65
CA TYR A 56 3.30 0.87 -1.66
C TYR A 56 4.31 -0.05 -2.34
N ALA A 57 5.13 0.49 -3.25
CA ALA A 57 6.13 -0.26 -3.99
C ALA A 57 7.45 0.50 -4.10
N TRP A 58 8.54 -0.13 -3.67
CA TRP A 58 9.89 0.34 -3.98
C TRP A 58 10.28 -0.03 -5.39
N LYS A 59 10.85 0.95 -6.12
CA LYS A 59 11.31 0.77 -7.50
C LYS A 59 12.66 1.41 -7.72
N ARG A 60 13.48 0.76 -8.56
CA ARG A 60 14.72 1.31 -9.10
C ARG A 60 14.47 2.00 -10.43
N GLN A 61 15.43 2.81 -10.85
CA GLN A 61 15.51 3.30 -12.22
C GLN A 61 15.40 2.13 -13.21
N GLY A 62 14.56 2.30 -14.22
CA GLY A 62 14.30 1.34 -15.29
C GLY A 62 13.22 0.30 -14.98
N GLU A 63 12.77 0.16 -13.74
CA GLU A 63 11.72 -0.79 -13.37
C GLU A 63 10.32 -0.29 -13.74
N LYS A 64 9.37 -1.22 -13.96
CA LYS A 64 7.97 -0.90 -14.27
C LYS A 64 7.12 -0.71 -13.02
N ILE A 65 6.19 0.25 -13.07
CA ILE A 65 5.13 0.48 -12.08
C ILE A 65 3.87 1.07 -12.74
N ALA A 66 2.72 0.40 -12.58
CA ALA A 66 1.41 0.82 -13.13
C ALA A 66 1.45 1.29 -14.60
N GLY A 67 2.18 0.58 -15.47
CA GLY A 67 2.32 0.93 -16.88
C GLY A 67 3.43 1.95 -17.21
N TYR A 68 4.11 2.51 -16.21
CA TYR A 68 5.23 3.45 -16.38
C TYR A 68 6.57 2.77 -16.13
N ARG A 69 7.63 3.30 -16.73
CA ARG A 69 9.03 3.01 -16.37
C ARG A 69 9.56 4.12 -15.46
N VAL A 70 10.24 3.75 -14.38
CA VAL A 70 10.87 4.73 -13.48
C VAL A 70 12.12 5.30 -14.16
N GLY A 71 12.19 6.62 -14.27
CA GLY A 71 13.33 7.36 -14.81
C GLY A 71 14.51 7.45 -13.83
N PRO A 72 15.47 8.35 -14.11
CA PRO A 72 16.61 8.60 -13.22
C PRO A 72 16.16 9.09 -11.84
N ILE A 73 16.74 8.52 -10.78
CA ILE A 73 16.47 8.93 -9.39
C ILE A 73 17.61 9.84 -8.92
N VAL A 74 17.31 11.12 -8.70
CA VAL A 74 18.30 12.17 -8.36
C VAL A 74 17.79 13.02 -7.21
N GLY A 75 18.46 12.93 -6.05
CA GLY A 75 18.06 13.67 -4.85
C GLY A 75 16.62 13.32 -4.44
N ALA A 76 15.76 14.34 -4.39
CA ALA A 76 14.34 14.19 -4.09
C ALA A 76 13.44 14.02 -5.34
N HIS A 77 14.04 13.79 -6.51
CA HIS A 77 13.33 13.76 -7.79
C HIS A 77 13.48 12.41 -8.51
N THR A 78 12.45 12.07 -9.28
CA THR A 78 12.48 11.01 -10.31
C THR A 78 11.48 11.36 -11.40
N SER A 79 11.42 10.58 -12.47
CA SER A 79 10.35 10.67 -13.44
C SER A 79 9.64 9.34 -13.67
N LEU A 80 8.44 9.40 -14.24
CA LEU A 80 7.73 8.27 -14.82
C LEU A 80 7.68 8.45 -16.33
N ILE A 81 8.03 7.40 -17.06
CA ILE A 81 8.15 7.40 -18.53
C ILE A 81 7.10 6.43 -19.08
N THR A 82 6.22 6.90 -19.96
CA THR A 82 5.21 6.07 -20.64
C THR A 82 5.86 5.16 -21.68
N GLU A 83 5.12 4.19 -22.22
CA GLU A 83 5.63 3.37 -23.33
C GLU A 83 5.88 4.19 -24.61
N ALA A 84 5.18 5.32 -24.77
CA ALA A 84 5.41 6.28 -25.84
C ALA A 84 6.65 7.17 -25.61
N GLY A 85 7.30 7.06 -24.44
CA GLY A 85 8.48 7.85 -24.08
C GLY A 85 8.16 9.23 -23.47
N GLU A 86 6.88 9.52 -23.19
CA GLU A 86 6.50 10.76 -22.50
C GLU A 86 6.97 10.71 -21.05
N GLN A 87 7.60 11.79 -20.59
CA GLN A 87 8.18 11.86 -19.25
C GLN A 87 7.38 12.82 -18.36
N THR A 88 7.04 12.37 -17.16
CA THR A 88 6.48 13.22 -16.09
C THR A 88 7.42 13.23 -14.90
N GLU A 89 7.85 14.42 -14.50
CA GLU A 89 8.72 14.59 -13.32
C GLU A 89 7.91 14.58 -12.03
N LEU A 90 8.48 13.95 -11.01
CA LEU A 90 7.91 13.80 -9.68
C LEU A 90 8.94 14.23 -8.65
N THR A 91 8.45 14.89 -7.59
CA THR A 91 9.26 15.33 -6.46
C THR A 91 8.67 14.76 -5.19
N VAL A 92 9.53 14.27 -4.28
CA VAL A 92 9.11 13.79 -2.97
C VAL A 92 8.38 14.94 -2.28
N PRO A 93 7.12 14.74 -1.84
CA PRO A 93 6.42 15.79 -1.12
C PRO A 93 7.23 16.16 0.12
N PRO A 94 7.34 17.46 0.46
CA PRO A 94 8.08 17.86 1.64
C PRO A 94 7.46 17.19 2.87
N ILE A 95 8.31 16.65 3.74
CA ILE A 95 7.92 16.19 5.08
C ILE A 95 7.62 17.47 5.85
N ARG A 96 6.37 17.93 5.85
CA ARG A 96 6.01 19.26 6.39
C ARG A 96 6.02 19.26 7.92
N PRO A 97 6.72 20.24 8.50
CA PRO A 97 6.11 21.08 9.53
C PRO A 97 6.06 22.56 9.08
N VAL A 98 4.94 23.23 9.32
CA VAL A 98 4.70 24.67 9.14
C VAL A 98 4.23 25.28 10.48
N GLY A 99 5.16 25.55 11.42
CA GLY A 99 4.91 26.05 12.79
C GLY A 99 5.67 25.25 13.89
N ASP A 100 5.06 24.98 15.07
CA ASP A 100 5.76 24.30 16.19
C ASP A 100 6.22 22.90 15.74
N PRO A 101 7.54 22.67 15.59
CA PRO A 101 8.06 21.48 14.95
C PRO A 101 7.62 20.17 15.64
N GLU A 102 7.40 20.18 16.95
CA GLU A 102 7.03 18.96 17.67
C GLU A 102 5.54 18.63 17.50
N ILE A 103 4.67 19.63 17.69
CA ILE A 103 3.22 19.47 17.54
C ILE A 103 2.86 19.09 16.10
N GLU A 104 3.51 19.70 15.13
CA GLU A 104 3.23 19.41 13.72
C GLU A 104 3.80 18.09 13.26
N ARG A 105 5.01 17.74 13.69
CA ARG A 105 5.54 16.41 13.46
C ARG A 105 4.58 15.37 14.04
N ARG A 106 4.06 15.58 15.25
CA ARG A 106 3.06 14.69 15.86
C ARG A 106 1.78 14.63 15.03
N ASN A 107 1.23 15.77 14.59
CA ASN A 107 0.02 15.81 13.78
C ASN A 107 0.20 15.10 12.44
N TRP A 108 1.31 15.36 11.75
CA TRP A 108 1.63 14.72 10.48
C TRP A 108 1.90 13.21 10.64
N VAL A 109 2.69 12.80 11.64
CA VAL A 109 2.97 11.37 11.90
C VAL A 109 1.67 10.60 12.11
N ASN A 110 0.68 11.22 12.74
CA ASN A 110 -0.62 10.62 13.02
C ASN A 110 -1.70 10.92 11.96
N SER A 111 -1.33 11.56 10.85
CA SER A 111 -2.26 11.91 9.77
C SER A 111 -2.43 10.76 8.78
N GLU A 112 -3.57 10.71 8.09
CA GLU A 112 -3.80 9.76 6.98
C GLU A 112 -2.91 10.01 5.76
N GLU A 113 -2.31 11.19 5.69
CA GLU A 113 -1.36 11.54 4.66
C GLU A 113 0.00 10.88 4.90
N ASN A 114 0.32 10.51 6.15
CA ASN A 114 1.51 9.74 6.44
C ASN A 114 1.35 8.31 5.88
N PRO A 115 2.17 7.93 4.89
CA PRO A 115 2.08 6.61 4.25
C PRO A 115 2.36 5.45 5.21
N MET A 116 3.01 5.74 6.34
CA MET A 116 3.36 4.79 7.39
C MET A 116 2.56 4.99 8.67
N VAL A 117 1.49 5.78 8.66
CA VAL A 117 0.70 6.04 9.88
C VAL A 117 0.27 4.73 10.55
N TRP A 118 -0.02 3.71 9.75
CA TRP A 118 -0.38 2.39 10.25
C TRP A 118 0.81 1.47 10.38
N ASN A 119 1.69 1.36 9.39
CA ASN A 119 2.78 0.39 9.46
C ASN A 119 4.03 0.97 8.82
N PRO A 120 5.23 0.63 9.32
CA PRO A 120 6.45 0.98 8.62
C PRO A 120 6.41 0.33 7.24
N VAL A 121 6.65 1.11 6.19
CA VAL A 121 6.85 0.50 4.87
C VAL A 121 8.18 -0.22 4.92
N ARG A 122 8.15 -1.53 4.69
CA ARG A 122 9.34 -2.36 4.73
C ARG A 122 10.35 -1.89 3.66
N ALA A 123 11.60 -1.72 4.06
CA ALA A 123 12.67 -1.40 3.12
C ALA A 123 12.90 -2.58 2.14
N PRO A 124 13.43 -2.32 0.93
CA PRO A 124 13.86 -3.40 0.05
C PRO A 124 14.83 -4.34 0.78
N ARG A 125 14.61 -5.66 0.69
CA ARG A 125 15.46 -6.67 1.36
C ARG A 125 16.96 -6.50 1.09
N ILE A 126 17.33 -5.99 -0.09
CA ILE A 126 18.72 -5.70 -0.41
C ILE A 126 19.30 -4.55 0.43
N ILE A 127 18.51 -3.54 0.76
CA ILE A 127 18.90 -2.48 1.69
C ILE A 127 18.99 -3.05 3.11
N GLU A 128 17.98 -3.80 3.54
CA GLU A 128 17.99 -4.45 4.88
C GLU A 128 19.25 -5.32 5.07
N ARG A 129 19.65 -6.08 4.04
CA ARG A 129 20.87 -6.91 4.06
C ARG A 129 22.15 -6.09 3.97
N ALA A 130 22.13 -4.98 3.24
CA ALA A 130 23.29 -4.10 3.09
C ALA A 130 23.56 -3.30 4.36
N LEU A 131 22.54 -3.04 5.19
CA LEU A 131 22.60 -2.15 6.36
C LEU A 131 23.80 -2.44 7.27
N LYS A 132 24.09 -3.71 7.55
CA LYS A 132 25.23 -4.13 8.40
C LYS A 132 26.62 -3.83 7.84
N PHE A 133 26.71 -3.58 6.53
CA PHE A 133 27.97 -3.28 5.83
C PHE A 133 28.14 -1.79 5.56
N LEU A 134 27.13 -0.97 5.87
CA LEU A 134 27.19 0.48 5.71
C LEU A 134 27.99 1.13 6.84
N GLY A 135 28.54 2.31 6.58
CA GLY A 135 29.08 3.18 7.62
C GLY A 135 28.00 3.71 8.57
N SER A 136 28.40 4.14 9.77
CA SER A 136 27.50 4.71 10.79
C SER A 136 26.58 5.80 10.23
N ASP A 137 27.13 6.71 9.44
CA ASP A 137 26.39 7.86 8.90
C ASP A 137 25.26 7.44 7.94
N GLU A 138 25.45 6.35 7.22
CA GLU A 138 24.45 5.82 6.29
C GLU A 138 23.37 5.02 7.03
N GLN A 139 23.76 4.26 8.05
CA GLN A 139 22.82 3.60 8.95
C GLN A 139 21.95 4.64 9.67
N ASP A 140 22.55 5.71 10.18
CA ASP A 140 21.84 6.84 10.80
C ASP A 140 20.83 7.48 9.84
N LYS A 141 21.20 7.71 8.58
CA LYS A 141 20.27 8.23 7.57
C LYS A 141 19.09 7.28 7.35
N PHE A 142 19.33 5.97 7.34
CA PHE A 142 18.28 4.96 7.22
C PHE A 142 17.31 5.02 8.42
N PHE A 143 17.82 5.07 9.66
CA PHE A 143 16.96 5.15 10.84
C PHE A 143 16.22 6.47 10.96
N ARG A 144 16.90 7.60 10.72
CA ARG A 144 16.27 8.93 10.70
C ARG A 144 15.16 9.02 9.66
N TRP A 145 15.29 8.31 8.53
CA TRP A 145 14.22 8.24 7.55
C TRP A 145 12.95 7.63 8.15
N TYR A 146 13.03 6.50 8.87
CA TYR A 146 11.87 5.93 9.56
C TYR A 146 11.34 6.80 10.70
N GLU A 147 12.24 7.43 11.47
CA GLU A 147 11.83 8.33 12.56
C GLU A 147 11.07 9.54 12.04
N ASN A 148 11.44 10.02 10.85
CA ASN A 148 10.71 11.07 10.17
C ASN A 148 9.29 10.65 9.83
N TYR A 149 8.93 9.35 9.81
CA TYR A 149 7.56 8.81 9.65
C TYR A 149 6.94 8.28 10.95
N GLY A 150 7.58 8.54 12.11
CA GLY A 150 7.08 8.14 13.42
C GLY A 150 7.49 6.74 13.88
N TRP A 151 8.46 6.11 13.22
CA TRP A 151 8.93 4.77 13.53
C TRP A 151 10.37 4.80 14.01
N LYS A 152 10.62 4.25 15.19
CA LYS A 152 11.94 3.98 15.73
C LYS A 152 12.29 2.52 15.47
N ALA A 153 13.45 2.26 14.90
CA ALA A 153 13.93 0.88 14.77
C ALA A 153 14.26 0.30 16.15
N ALA A 154 13.63 -0.82 16.49
CA ALA A 154 13.98 -1.69 17.61
C ALA A 154 14.69 -2.91 17.04
N PHE A 155 15.93 -3.17 17.44
CA PHE A 155 16.73 -4.23 16.84
C PHE A 155 16.42 -5.58 17.49
N ALA A 156 16.19 -6.60 16.66
CA ALA A 156 16.35 -8.00 17.05
C ALA A 156 17.55 -8.56 16.27
N ILE A 157 18.67 -8.75 16.97
CA ILE A 157 19.82 -9.45 16.41
C ILE A 157 19.43 -10.93 16.30
N GLY A 158 19.21 -11.41 15.08
CA GLY A 158 19.10 -12.84 14.81
C GLY A 158 20.49 -13.48 14.82
N GLY A 159 20.56 -14.76 15.21
CA GLY A 159 21.73 -15.60 14.94
C GLY A 159 22.06 -15.62 13.43
N ASP A 160 23.32 -15.90 13.10
CA ASP A 160 23.85 -16.06 11.73
C ASP A 160 24.02 -14.75 10.91
N GLY A 161 24.04 -13.60 11.58
CA GLY A 161 24.31 -12.31 10.93
C GLY A 161 23.16 -11.80 10.06
N ALA A 162 21.95 -12.29 10.29
CA ALA A 162 20.70 -11.73 9.78
C ALA A 162 20.19 -10.66 10.76
N TRP A 163 20.05 -9.42 10.28
CA TRP A 163 19.42 -8.36 11.05
C TRP A 163 17.91 -8.46 10.85
N SER A 164 17.15 -8.60 11.94
CA SER A 164 15.71 -8.38 11.93
C SER A 164 15.44 -7.01 12.55
N ILE A 165 14.87 -6.10 11.78
CA ILE A 165 14.51 -4.77 12.25
C ILE A 165 13.04 -4.83 12.65
N ALA A 166 12.78 -4.78 13.95
CA ALA A 166 11.46 -4.43 14.45
C ALA A 166 11.33 -2.90 14.46
N TYR A 167 10.10 -2.40 14.48
CA TYR A 167 9.85 -0.97 14.55
C TYR A 167 8.83 -0.68 15.63
N GLU A 168 9.13 0.30 16.46
CA GLU A 168 8.24 0.85 17.47
C GLU A 168 7.73 2.20 16.99
N ASN A 169 6.43 2.45 17.13
CA ASN A 169 5.89 3.75 16.81
C ASN A 169 6.14 4.72 17.98
N VAL A 170 6.75 5.87 17.71
CA VAL A 170 7.09 6.89 18.72
C VAL A 170 5.84 7.45 19.43
N TYR A 171 4.66 7.30 18.82
CA TYR A 171 3.36 7.68 19.38
C TYR A 171 2.40 6.49 19.49
N GLY A 172 2.92 5.29 19.83
CA GLY A 172 2.15 4.05 19.88
C GLY A 172 0.80 4.15 20.59
N GLU A 173 0.75 4.76 21.78
CA GLU A 173 -0.51 4.92 22.54
C GLU A 173 -1.56 5.78 21.82
N TYR A 174 -1.14 6.88 21.20
CA TYR A 174 -2.06 7.75 20.47
C TYR A 174 -2.59 7.04 19.22
N ARG A 175 -1.70 6.31 18.52
CA ARG A 175 -2.06 5.51 17.35
C ARG A 175 -3.06 4.41 17.70
N MET A 176 -2.88 3.72 18.84
CA MET A 176 -3.84 2.72 19.33
C MET A 176 -5.21 3.33 19.56
N LYS A 177 -5.30 4.49 20.23
CA LYS A 177 -6.58 5.20 20.43
C LYS A 177 -7.24 5.62 19.11
N LEU A 178 -6.45 6.09 18.15
CA LEU A 178 -6.94 6.46 16.82
C LEU A 178 -7.46 5.22 16.07
N MET A 179 -6.74 4.09 16.16
CA MET A 179 -7.13 2.82 15.56
C MET A 179 -8.43 2.30 16.17
N GLU A 180 -8.56 2.30 17.49
CA GLU A 180 -9.79 1.93 18.20
C GLU A 180 -10.98 2.78 17.77
N LYS A 181 -10.82 4.11 17.74
CA LYS A 181 -11.88 5.03 17.30
C LYS A 181 -12.33 4.74 15.87
N ARG A 182 -11.38 4.48 14.97
CA ARG A 182 -11.68 4.16 13.57
C ARG A 182 -12.31 2.80 13.41
N MET A 183 -11.85 1.80 14.16
CA MET A 183 -12.42 0.47 14.13
C MET A 183 -13.84 0.45 14.68
N ALA A 184 -14.13 1.27 15.70
CA ALA A 184 -15.49 1.51 16.18
C ALA A 184 -16.39 2.14 15.10
N ALA A 185 -15.91 3.20 14.43
CA ALA A 185 -16.64 3.84 13.34
C ALA A 185 -16.89 2.88 12.15
N PHE A 186 -15.88 2.08 11.80
CA PHE A 186 -16.00 1.04 10.77
C PHE A 186 -17.09 0.03 11.15
N ARG A 187 -17.06 -0.53 12.37
CA ARG A 187 -18.06 -1.50 12.85
C ARG A 187 -19.48 -0.92 12.86
N GLN A 188 -19.63 0.37 13.19
CA GLN A 188 -20.92 1.06 13.14
C GLN A 188 -21.45 1.24 11.71
N ALA A 189 -20.56 1.46 10.74
CA ALA A 189 -20.92 1.62 9.33
C ALA A 189 -21.31 0.30 8.64
N LEU A 190 -20.98 -0.85 9.22
CA LEU A 190 -21.37 -2.15 8.69
C LEU A 190 -22.87 -2.42 8.86
N THR A 191 -23.50 -3.03 7.85
CA THR A 191 -24.85 -3.60 7.97
C THR A 191 -24.88 -4.75 8.98
N PRO A 192 -26.05 -5.18 9.48
CA PRO A 192 -26.15 -6.33 10.38
C PRO A 192 -25.50 -7.61 9.81
N GLU A 193 -25.69 -7.89 8.53
CA GLU A 193 -25.12 -9.04 7.84
C GLU A 193 -23.60 -8.92 7.72
N GLN A 194 -23.10 -7.74 7.38
CA GLN A 194 -21.67 -7.45 7.31
C GLN A 194 -21.00 -7.58 8.68
N ARG A 195 -21.64 -7.09 9.75
CA ARG A 195 -21.12 -7.25 11.13
C ARG A 195 -21.01 -8.72 11.50
N LYS A 196 -22.03 -9.52 11.20
CA LYS A 196 -22.01 -10.97 11.46
C LYS A 196 -20.85 -11.66 10.73
N MET A 197 -20.64 -11.34 9.44
CA MET A 197 -19.52 -11.88 8.69
C MET A 197 -18.16 -11.41 9.24
N TYR A 198 -18.05 -10.14 9.61
CA TYR A 198 -16.84 -9.56 10.20
C TYR A 198 -16.50 -10.20 11.55
N GLU A 199 -17.47 -10.42 12.42
CA GLU A 199 -17.31 -11.12 13.69
C GLU A 199 -16.86 -12.58 13.47
N GLU A 200 -17.45 -13.28 12.49
CA GLU A 200 -17.05 -14.66 12.15
C GLU A 200 -15.58 -14.75 11.70
N ILE A 201 -15.09 -13.78 10.92
CA ILE A 201 -13.70 -13.80 10.41
C ILE A 201 -12.66 -13.27 11.39
N THR A 202 -13.06 -12.47 12.38
CA THR A 202 -12.15 -11.86 13.38
C THR A 202 -12.15 -12.56 14.72
N THR A 203 -13.14 -13.41 15.01
CA THR A 203 -13.17 -14.19 16.24
C THR A 203 -11.99 -15.15 16.29
N PRO A 204 -11.10 -15.06 17.29
CA PRO A 204 -9.96 -15.96 17.41
C PRO A 204 -10.44 -17.40 17.63
N LEU A 205 -9.84 -18.33 16.91
CA LEU A 205 -10.12 -19.76 17.03
C LEU A 205 -8.87 -20.51 17.51
N PRO A 206 -9.05 -21.54 18.37
CA PRO A 206 -8.02 -22.55 18.60
C PRO A 206 -7.50 -23.16 17.29
N PHE A 207 -6.22 -23.52 17.22
CA PHE A 207 -5.56 -23.93 15.97
C PHE A 207 -6.24 -25.13 15.28
N ASP A 208 -6.65 -26.13 16.04
CA ASP A 208 -7.40 -27.30 15.58
C ASP A 208 -8.74 -26.91 14.95
N LYS A 209 -9.48 -26.01 15.59
CA LYS A 209 -10.75 -25.48 15.07
C LYS A 209 -10.54 -24.57 13.87
N TYR A 210 -9.45 -23.82 13.84
CA TYR A 210 -9.08 -22.98 12.70
C TYR A 210 -8.82 -23.82 11.45
N GLN A 211 -8.03 -24.90 11.56
CA GLN A 211 -7.75 -25.77 10.42
C GLN A 211 -9.05 -26.37 9.84
N ALA A 212 -9.95 -26.83 10.71
CA ALA A 212 -11.25 -27.35 10.28
C ALA A 212 -12.15 -26.30 9.61
N LYS A 213 -12.05 -25.03 10.01
CA LYS A 213 -12.89 -23.93 9.50
C LYS A 213 -12.23 -23.05 8.44
N ARG A 214 -10.96 -23.28 8.11
CA ARG A 214 -10.15 -22.38 7.26
C ARG A 214 -10.83 -22.05 5.94
N GLU A 215 -11.34 -23.06 5.23
CA GLU A 215 -12.00 -22.86 3.93
C GLU A 215 -13.28 -22.04 4.07
N GLN A 216 -14.07 -22.30 5.12
CA GLN A 216 -15.27 -21.50 5.40
C GLN A 216 -14.92 -20.05 5.72
N LEU A 217 -13.92 -19.81 6.58
CA LEU A 217 -13.48 -18.46 6.93
C LEU A 217 -12.98 -17.70 5.71
N MET A 218 -12.25 -18.35 4.80
CA MET A 218 -11.83 -17.76 3.53
C MET A 218 -13.04 -17.39 2.66
N LYS A 219 -14.03 -18.28 2.51
CA LYS A 219 -15.27 -18.00 1.78
C LYS A 219 -16.06 -16.85 2.40
N THR A 220 -16.17 -16.81 3.73
CA THR A 220 -16.84 -15.73 4.46
C THR A 220 -16.07 -14.41 4.30
N ARG A 221 -14.74 -14.42 4.36
CA ARG A 221 -13.91 -13.24 4.09
C ARG A 221 -14.12 -12.70 2.67
N THR A 222 -14.10 -13.57 1.65
CA THR A 222 -14.34 -13.15 0.27
C THR A 222 -15.72 -12.52 0.10
N ARG A 223 -16.77 -13.11 0.70
CA ARG A 223 -18.13 -12.54 0.66
C ARG A 223 -18.23 -11.22 1.41
N PHE A 224 -17.60 -11.14 2.58
CA PHE A 224 -17.52 -9.90 3.35
C PHE A 224 -16.86 -8.80 2.54
N GLU A 225 -15.66 -9.06 2.01
CA GLU A 225 -14.92 -8.13 1.15
C GLU A 225 -15.74 -7.70 -0.07
N ALA A 226 -16.36 -8.64 -0.79
CA ALA A 226 -17.21 -8.32 -1.94
C ALA A 226 -18.46 -7.48 -1.57
N SER A 227 -18.88 -7.52 -0.30
CA SER A 227 -20.05 -6.76 0.17
C SER A 227 -19.73 -5.34 0.63
N LEU A 228 -18.46 -4.98 0.81
CA LEU A 228 -18.07 -3.64 1.27
C LEU A 228 -18.13 -2.61 0.15
N SER A 229 -18.53 -1.37 0.48
CA SER A 229 -18.31 -0.24 -0.43
C SER A 229 -16.80 0.00 -0.63
N PRO A 230 -16.38 0.69 -1.70
CA PRO A 230 -14.97 1.02 -1.92
C PRO A 230 -14.30 1.72 -0.72
N GLU A 231 -15.01 2.61 -0.04
CA GLU A 231 -14.53 3.36 1.13
C GLU A 231 -14.36 2.46 2.36
N LEU A 232 -15.34 1.59 2.61
CA LEU A 232 -15.26 0.62 3.71
C LEU A 232 -14.20 -0.44 3.45
N MET A 233 -14.04 -0.88 2.19
CA MET A 233 -12.97 -1.78 1.77
C MET A 233 -11.60 -1.16 2.02
N LYS A 234 -11.41 0.11 1.65
CA LYS A 234 -10.17 0.84 1.91
C LYS A 234 -9.82 0.85 3.41
N THR A 235 -10.83 1.10 4.25
CA THR A 235 -10.69 1.12 5.72
C THR A 235 -10.39 -0.28 6.29
N TYR A 236 -11.11 -1.32 5.84
CA TYR A 236 -10.86 -2.69 6.26
C TYR A 236 -9.44 -3.18 5.91
N ARG A 237 -8.94 -2.82 4.72
CA ARG A 237 -7.59 -3.17 4.27
C ARG A 237 -6.49 -2.47 5.08
N SER A 238 -6.73 -1.25 5.59
CA SER A 238 -5.75 -0.57 6.44
C SER A 238 -5.57 -1.27 7.80
N PHE A 239 -6.66 -1.83 8.36
CA PHE A 239 -6.60 -2.61 9.60
C PHE A 239 -5.99 -4.00 9.39
N SER A 240 -6.43 -4.73 8.36
CA SER A 240 -5.97 -6.10 8.09
C SER A 240 -4.47 -6.18 7.86
N ARG A 241 -3.86 -5.12 7.30
CA ARG A 241 -2.40 -5.01 7.15
C ARG A 241 -1.67 -4.76 8.46
N ALA A 242 -2.30 -4.05 9.41
CA ALA A 242 -1.73 -3.83 10.75
C ALA A 242 -1.75 -5.13 11.57
N GLU A 243 -2.88 -5.85 11.59
CA GLU A 243 -3.00 -7.11 12.33
C GLU A 243 -2.05 -8.21 11.82
N ALA A 244 -1.85 -8.30 10.49
CA ALA A 244 -0.98 -9.32 9.91
C ALA A 244 0.50 -9.19 10.29
N LEU A 245 0.95 -7.99 10.69
CA LEU A 245 2.34 -7.75 11.08
C LEU A 245 2.57 -8.04 12.57
N GLU A 246 1.61 -7.76 13.44
CA GLU A 246 1.70 -8.05 14.88
C GLU A 246 1.75 -9.56 15.19
N VAL A 247 1.10 -10.39 14.37
CA VAL A 247 1.17 -11.86 14.53
C VAL A 247 2.51 -12.44 14.02
N SER A 248 3.28 -11.67 13.26
CA SER A 248 4.54 -12.10 12.64
C SER A 248 5.81 -11.64 13.38
N SER A 249 5.64 -10.79 14.41
CA SER A 249 6.69 -10.33 15.33
C SER A 249 6.71 -11.15 16.61
#